data_AF-A0A2D2MDS3-F1
#
_entry.id   AF-A0A2D2MDS3-F1
#
_cell.length_a   1.000
_cell.length_b   1.000
_cell.length_c   1.000
_cell.angle_alpha   90.00
_cell.angle_beta   90.00
_cell.angle_gamma   90.00
#
_symmetry.space_group_name_H-M   'P 1'
#
loop_
_entity.id
_entity.type
_entity.pdbx_description
1 polymer ?
#
loop_
_entity_poly.entity_id
_entity_poly.type
_entity_poly.pdbx_seq_one_letter_code
_entity_poly.pdbx_strand_id
1 'polypeptide(L)' 'MKGIHDDLEHTAEKLEQVATTLAGHALYLQHSVHAQDAADMQGRIAGLQASVDDLRDVAQSIEQQQLEQGKAPARLTQI' A
#
# COMPACT_ATOMS: atom_id res chain seq x y z
N MET A 1 7.44 15.58 9.07
CA MET A 1 7.38 15.12 7.66
C MET A 1 6.15 14.24 7.45
N LYS A 2 4.94 14.78 7.63
CA LYS A 2 3.68 14.02 7.43
C LYS A 2 3.40 13.72 5.95
N GLY A 3 3.92 14.53 5.03
CA GLY A 3 3.69 14.37 3.59
C GLY A 3 4.04 12.98 3.06
N ILE A 4 5.21 12.43 3.37
CA ILE A 4 5.64 11.13 2.80
C ILE A 4 4.75 9.98 3.30
N HIS A 5 4.38 9.96 4.57
CA HIS A 5 3.43 8.97 5.10
C HIS A 5 2.10 9.03 4.34
N ASP A 6 1.52 10.23 4.25
CA ASP A 6 0.23 10.45 3.61
C ASP A 6 0.28 10.15 2.11
N ASP A 7 1.40 10.44 1.44
CA ASP A 7 1.63 10.14 0.03
C ASP A 7 1.73 8.62 -0.22
N LEU A 8 2.34 7.86 0.68
CA LEU A 8 2.46 6.40 0.59
C LEU A 8 1.09 5.73 0.76
N GLU A 9 0.32 6.12 1.77
CA GLU A 9 -1.05 5.64 1.99
C GLU A 9 -1.96 5.97 0.80
N HIS A 10 -1.92 7.22 0.33
CA HIS A 10 -2.72 7.64 -0.84
C HIS A 10 -2.33 6.89 -2.12
N THR A 11 -1.04 6.58 -2.28
CA THR A 11 -0.58 5.77 -3.41
C THR A 11 -1.07 4.32 -3.28
N ALA A 12 -0.99 3.75 -2.09
CA ALA A 12 -1.50 2.40 -1.80
C ALA A 12 -3.00 2.31 -2.12
N GLU A 13 -3.82 3.26 -1.66
CA GLU A 13 -5.26 3.31 -1.97
C GLU A 13 -5.54 3.36 -3.48
N LYS A 14 -4.76 4.15 -4.24
CA LYS A 14 -4.92 4.20 -5.70
C LYS A 14 -4.57 2.87 -6.37
N LEU A 15 -3.52 2.19 -5.91
CA LEU A 15 -3.14 0.89 -6.45
C LEU A 15 -4.22 -0.17 -6.14
N GLU A 16 -4.85 -0.11 -4.96
CA GLU A 16 -6.00 -0.97 -4.63
C GLU A 16 -7.21 -0.74 -5.55
N GLN A 17 -7.50 0.52 -5.87
CA GLN A 17 -8.58 0.87 -6.81
C GLN A 17 -8.30 0.30 -8.21
N VAL A 18 -7.04 0.40 -8.66
CA VAL A 18 -6.62 -0.20 -9.94
C VAL A 18 -6.74 -1.73 -9.87
N ALA A 19 -6.25 -2.36 -8.81
CA ALA A 19 -6.34 -3.82 -8.61
C ALA A 19 -7.79 -4.31 -8.61
N THR A 20 -8.69 -3.58 -7.94
CA THR A 20 -10.14 -3.88 -7.91
C THR A 20 -10.76 -3.78 -9.30
N THR A 21 -10.42 -2.74 -10.06
CA THR A 21 -10.90 -2.58 -11.45
C THR A 21 -10.42 -3.72 -12.34
N LEU A 22 -9.14 -4.08 -12.21
CA LEU A 22 -8.56 -5.21 -12.96
C LEU A 22 -9.19 -6.55 -12.56
N ALA A 23 -9.56 -6.74 -11.29
CA ALA A 23 -10.24 -7.96 -10.86
C ALA A 23 -11.58 -8.17 -11.56
N GLY A 24 -12.36 -7.10 -11.75
CA GLY A 24 -13.59 -7.13 -12.54
C GLY A 24 -13.35 -7.53 -14.00
N HIS A 25 -12.29 -6.99 -14.62
CA HIS A 25 -11.91 -7.35 -15.98
C HIS A 25 -11.38 -8.79 -16.10
N ALA A 26 -10.58 -9.25 -15.15
CA ALA A 26 -10.09 -10.63 -15.11
C ALA A 26 -11.25 -11.62 -15.01
N LEU A 27 -12.27 -11.31 -14.20
CA LEU A 27 -13.49 -12.11 -14.09
C LEU A 27 -14.27 -12.16 -15.41
N TYR A 28 -14.38 -11.03 -16.10
CA TYR A 28 -14.99 -10.98 -17.44
C TYR A 28 -14.21 -11.86 -18.44
N LEU A 29 -12.88 -11.72 -18.48
CA LEU A 29 -12.02 -12.48 -19.39
C LEU A 29 -12.07 -13.99 -19.10
N GLN A 30 -12.16 -14.38 -17.82
CA GLN A 30 -12.24 -15.78 -17.41
C GLN A 30 -13.49 -16.49 -17.94
N HIS A 31 -14.59 -15.77 -18.14
CA HIS A 31 -15.82 -16.30 -18.75
C HIS A 31 -15.87 -16.14 -20.28
N SER A 32 -14.79 -15.68 -20.90
CA SER A 32 -14.65 -15.52 -22.34
C SER A 32 -13.66 -16.54 -22.91
N VAL A 33 -13.34 -16.44 -24.20
CA VAL A 33 -12.29 -17.25 -24.83
C VAL A 33 -10.86 -16.86 -24.40
N HIS A 34 -10.72 -15.80 -23.59
CA HIS A 34 -9.46 -15.18 -23.18
C HIS A 34 -8.97 -15.63 -21.80
N ALA A 35 -9.02 -16.94 -21.51
CA ALA A 35 -8.64 -17.48 -20.21
C ALA A 35 -7.16 -17.20 -19.84
N GLN A 36 -6.26 -17.16 -20.82
CA GLN A 36 -4.86 -16.81 -20.60
C GLN A 36 -4.70 -15.35 -20.16
N ASP A 37 -5.39 -14.43 -20.83
CA ASP A 37 -5.36 -13.00 -20.50
C ASP A 37 -5.92 -12.77 -19.08
N ALA A 38 -6.91 -13.57 -18.65
CA ALA A 38 -7.42 -13.55 -17.28
C ALA A 38 -6.36 -13.98 -16.25
N ALA A 39 -5.58 -15.03 -16.54
CA ALA A 39 -4.50 -15.50 -15.66
C ALA A 39 -3.36 -14.47 -15.56
N ASP A 40 -2.96 -13.88 -16.68
CA ASP A 40 -1.94 -12.83 -16.70
C ASP A 40 -2.40 -11.60 -15.91
N MET A 41 -3.69 -11.23 -16.02
CA MET A 41 -4.27 -10.14 -15.25
C MET A 41 -4.32 -10.45 -13.74
N GLN A 42 -4.61 -11.69 -13.35
CA GLN A 42 -4.53 -12.13 -11.94
C GLN A 42 -3.11 -12.00 -11.39
N GLY A 43 -2.09 -12.35 -12.18
CA GLY A 43 -0.68 -12.13 -11.79
C GLY A 43 -0.35 -10.65 -11.57
N ARG A 44 -0.87 -9.76 -12.42
CA ARG A 44 -0.70 -8.31 -12.26
C ARG A 44 -1.41 -7.77 -11.01
N ILE A 45 -2.61 -8.26 -10.71
CA ILE A 45 -3.36 -7.90 -9.50
C ILE A 45 -2.57 -8.30 -8.25
N ALA A 46 -2.02 -9.52 -8.22
CA ALA A 46 -1.20 -9.98 -7.11
C ALA A 46 0.05 -9.09 -6.91
N GLY A 47 0.71 -8.68 -8.01
CA GLY A 47 1.85 -7.75 -7.93
C GLY A 47 1.47 -6.37 -7.40
N LEU A 48 0.29 -5.85 -7.75
CA LEU A 48 -0.22 -4.59 -7.20
C LEU A 48 -0.51 -4.71 -5.70
N GLN A 49 -1.10 -5.82 -5.27
CA GLN A 49 -1.37 -6.08 -3.85
C GLN A 49 -0.08 -6.15 -3.04
N ALA A 50 0.94 -6.85 -3.53
CA ALA A 50 2.25 -6.86 -2.87
C ALA A 50 2.86 -5.45 -2.76
N SER A 51 2.72 -4.62 -3.80
CA SER A 51 3.20 -3.23 -3.77
C SER A 51 2.42 -2.38 -2.76
N VAL A 52 1.12 -2.61 -2.61
CA VAL A 52 0.27 -1.94 -1.61
C VAL A 52 0.73 -2.28 -0.20
N ASP A 53 0.98 -3.57 0.06
CA ASP A 53 1.46 -4.04 1.35
C ASP A 53 2.81 -3.41 1.70
N ASP A 54 3.76 -3.40 0.75
CA ASP A 54 5.07 -2.75 0.92
C ASP A 54 4.95 -1.25 1.24
N LEU A 55 4.05 -0.52 0.56
CA LEU A 55 3.85 0.91 0.79
C LEU A 55 3.32 1.19 2.20
N ARG A 56 2.38 0.37 2.67
CA ARG A 56 1.79 0.49 4.01
C ARG A 56 2.77 0.11 5.11
N ASP A 57 3.59 -0.91 4.90
CA ASP A 57 4.65 -1.28 5.85
C ASP A 57 5.65 -0.14 6.03
N VAL A 58 6.04 0.52 4.94
CA VAL A 58 6.93 1.70 5.00
C VAL A 58 6.23 2.88 5.68
N ALA A 59 4.96 3.17 5.34
CA ALA A 59 4.19 4.23 5.98
C ALA A 59 4.10 4.02 7.50
N GLN A 60 3.78 2.81 7.93
CA GLN A 60 3.71 2.44 9.34
C GLN A 60 5.07 2.57 10.03
N SER A 61 6.18 2.15 9.39
CA SER A 61 7.52 2.36 9.94
C SER A 61 7.85 3.84 10.13
N ILE A 62 7.42 4.71 9.20
CA ILE A 62 7.64 6.16 9.30
C ILE A 62 6.81 6.73 10.47
N GLU A 63 5.56 6.31 10.63
CA GLU A 63 4.71 6.74 11.73
C GLU A 63 5.33 6.36 13.10
N GLN A 64 5.78 5.11 13.24
CA GLN A 64 6.43 4.62 14.47
C GLN A 64 7.69 5.42 14.81
N GLN A 65 8.54 5.71 13.83
CA GLN A 65 9.75 6.52 14.05
C GLN A 65 9.41 7.94 14.52
N GLN A 66 8.31 8.53 14.05
CA GLN A 66 7.87 9.86 14.49
C GLN A 66 7.35 9.85 15.93
N LEU A 67 6.61 8.81 16.32
CA LEU A 67 6.12 8.64 17.68
C LEU A 67 7.29 8.50 18.68
N GLU A 68 8.32 7.73 18.34
CA GLU A 68 9.50 7.55 19.18
C GLU A 68 10.36 8.82 19.27
N GLN A 69 10.47 9.61 18.20
CA GLN A 69 11.16 10.91 18.24
C GLN A 69 10.41 11.98 19.05
N GLY A 70 9.09 11.90 19.15
CA GLY A 70 8.27 12.78 19.99
C GLY A 70 8.36 12.48 21.50
N LYS A 71 8.95 11.34 21.89
CA LYS A 71 8.99 10.84 23.28
C LYS A 71 10.27 11.21 24.04
N ALA A 72 11.13 12.08 23.52
CA ALA A 72 12.39 12.44 24.19
C ALA A 72 12.14 12.85 25.67
N PRO A 73 12.89 12.29 26.64
CA PRO A 73 12.59 12.42 28.05
C PRO A 73 12.71 13.88 28.47
N ALA A 74 11.72 14.35 29.24
CA ALA A 74 11.81 15.58 29.99
C ALA A 74 13.17 15.60 30.70
N ARG A 75 14.10 16.42 30.20
CA ARG A 75 15.37 16.63 30.88
C ARG A 75 15.01 17.11 32.28
N LEU A 76 15.27 16.27 33.28
CA LEU A 76 15.25 16.67 34.67
C LEU A 76 16.17 17.88 34.79
N THR A 77 15.57 19.06 34.86
CA THR A 77 16.20 20.27 35.36
C THR A 77 16.49 20.02 36.83
N GLN A 78 17.64 19.39 37.12
CA GLN A 78 18.10 19.24 38.49
C GLN A 78 19.13 20.35 38.76
N ILE A 79 18.57 21.41 39.37
CA ILE A 79 19.11 22.31 40.41
C ILE A 79 20.62 22.54 40.42
#